data_AF-A0A925TCU4-F1
#
_entry.id   AF-A0A925TCU4-F1
#
_cell.length_a   1.000
_cell.length_b   1.000
_cell.length_c   1.000
_cell.angle_alpha   90.00
_cell.angle_beta   90.00
_cell.angle_gamma   90.00
#
_symmetry.space_group_name_H-M   'P 1'
#
loop_
_entity.id
_entity.type
_entity.pdbx_description
1 polymer ?
#
loop_
_entity_poly.entity_id
_entity_poly.type
_entity_poly.pdbx_seq_one_letter_code
_entity_poly.pdbx_strand_id
1 'polypeptide(L)'
;NVRANKQARDLAQRDHIDIRYYSVIYNVLDDLKAMLSGMLAPTLREQFLGNAEIREVFNITKVGKVAGCQVTDGVVQRGAKVRLIRDNVVIHEGTLSTLKRFKDEVKEVQAGQECGMAFEGYQDMRAGDVIECFRVERIERKLA
;
A
#
# COMPACT_ATOMS: atom_id res chain seq x y z
N ASN A 1 -15.82 -42.09 -15.33
CA ASN A 1 -15.81 -42.03 -13.86
C ASN A 1 -14.69 -42.95 -13.39
N VAL A 2 -13.58 -42.40 -12.87
CA VAL A 2 -12.34 -43.15 -12.54
C VAL A 2 -12.11 -43.02 -11.03
N ARG A 3 -11.97 -44.14 -10.32
CA ARG A 3 -11.67 -44.16 -8.87
C ARG A 3 -10.22 -44.63 -8.67
N ALA A 4 -9.49 -43.97 -7.75
CA ALA A 4 -8.11 -44.35 -7.47
C ALA A 4 -8.06 -45.66 -6.66
N ASN A 5 -7.15 -46.55 -7.04
CA ASN A 5 -6.89 -47.81 -6.34
C ASN A 5 -6.25 -47.55 -4.96
N LYS A 6 -6.38 -48.48 -4.01
CA LYS A 6 -6.00 -48.30 -2.60
C LYS A 6 -4.55 -47.82 -2.42
N GLN A 7 -3.62 -48.37 -3.19
CA GLN A 7 -2.20 -47.97 -3.19
C GLN A 7 -1.97 -46.50 -3.55
N ALA A 8 -2.77 -45.93 -4.45
CA ALA A 8 -2.64 -44.53 -4.87
C ALA A 8 -3.18 -43.56 -3.82
N ARG A 9 -4.19 -43.97 -3.02
CA ARG A 9 -4.68 -43.16 -1.89
C ARG A 9 -3.68 -43.13 -0.74
N ASP A 10 -3.09 -44.28 -0.42
CA ASP A 10 -2.12 -44.40 0.67
C ASP A 10 -0.84 -43.61 0.36
N LEU A 11 -0.41 -43.57 -0.91
CA LEU A 11 0.73 -42.77 -1.35
C LEU A 11 0.44 -41.25 -1.28
N ALA A 12 -0.72 -40.82 -1.77
CA ALA A 12 -1.08 -39.40 -1.75
C ALA A 12 -1.26 -38.84 -0.33
N GLN A 13 -1.76 -39.65 0.61
CA GLN A 13 -1.80 -39.26 2.02
C GLN A 13 -0.40 -39.08 2.64
N ARG A 14 0.56 -39.93 2.26
CA ARG A 14 1.96 -39.77 2.73
C ARG A 14 2.57 -38.47 2.20
N ASP A 15 2.35 -38.17 0.93
CA ASP A 15 2.96 -37.02 0.25
C ASP A 15 2.17 -35.70 0.40
N HIS A 16 1.10 -35.69 1.23
CA HIS A 16 0.20 -34.54 1.42
C HIS A 16 -0.46 -34.06 0.12
N ILE A 17 -0.74 -34.99 -0.80
CA ILE A 17 -1.38 -34.72 -2.09
C ILE A 17 -2.89 -34.92 -1.95
N ASP A 18 -3.66 -33.85 -2.20
CA ASP A 18 -5.13 -33.86 -2.13
C ASP A 18 -5.74 -34.51 -3.39
N ILE A 19 -6.45 -35.63 -3.24
CA ILE A 19 -7.12 -36.33 -4.34
C ILE A 19 -8.61 -35.98 -4.34
N ARG A 20 -9.05 -35.22 -5.35
CA ARG A 20 -10.46 -34.85 -5.53
C ARG A 20 -11.10 -35.61 -6.69
N TYR A 21 -12.29 -36.16 -6.45
CA TYR A 21 -13.07 -36.90 -7.45
C TYR A 21 -14.20 -36.03 -7.97
N TYR A 22 -14.25 -35.84 -9.29
CA TYR A 22 -15.27 -35.04 -9.94
C TYR A 22 -16.17 -35.93 -10.81
N SER A 23 -17.49 -35.82 -10.59
CA SER A 23 -18.50 -36.58 -11.33
C SER A 23 -19.12 -35.80 -12.50
N VAL A 24 -18.85 -34.49 -12.59
CA VAL A 24 -19.42 -33.57 -13.59
C VAL A 24 -18.32 -32.67 -14.11
N ILE A 25 -18.15 -32.61 -15.44
CA ILE A 25 -16.99 -31.96 -16.08
C ILE A 25 -16.99 -30.43 -15.89
N TYR A 26 -18.16 -29.81 -15.72
CA TYR A 26 -18.30 -28.36 -15.51
C TYR A 26 -17.78 -27.90 -14.14
N ASN A 27 -17.91 -28.72 -13.09
CA ASN A 27 -17.41 -28.38 -11.75
C ASN A 27 -15.88 -28.40 -11.67
N VAL A 28 -15.21 -29.09 -12.59
CA VAL A 28 -13.73 -29.11 -12.68
C VAL A 28 -13.21 -27.79 -13.22
N LEU A 29 -13.93 -27.17 -14.16
CA LEU A 29 -13.52 -25.89 -14.75
C LEU A 29 -13.65 -24.74 -13.75
N ASP A 30 -14.72 -24.73 -12.95
CA ASP A 30 -14.90 -23.72 -11.90
C ASP A 30 -13.91 -23.90 -10.74
N ASP A 31 -13.61 -25.14 -10.33
CA ASP A 31 -12.58 -25.38 -9.30
C ASP A 31 -11.16 -25.04 -9.81
N LEU A 32 -10.83 -25.34 -11.07
CA LEU A 32 -9.55 -24.93 -11.67
C LEU A 32 -9.42 -23.39 -11.71
N LYS A 33 -10.48 -22.67 -12.06
CA LYS A 33 -10.51 -21.21 -12.00
C LYS A 33 -10.37 -20.71 -10.56
N ALA A 34 -11.09 -21.29 -9.60
CA ALA A 34 -11.04 -20.88 -8.20
C ALA A 34 -9.67 -21.11 -7.55
N MET A 35 -8.99 -22.23 -7.88
CA MET A 35 -7.63 -22.53 -7.39
C MET A 35 -6.59 -21.54 -7.96
N LEU A 36 -6.70 -21.18 -9.24
CA LEU A 36 -5.84 -20.14 -9.84
C LEU A 36 -6.17 -18.74 -9.30
N SER A 37 -7.44 -18.48 -8.98
CA SER A 37 -7.90 -17.22 -8.38
C SER A 37 -7.32 -16.99 -6.99
N GLY A 38 -7.16 -18.06 -6.20
CA GLY A 38 -6.51 -18.01 -4.88
C GLY A 38 -4.99 -17.72 -4.92
N MET A 39 -4.36 -17.80 -6.10
CA MET A 39 -2.94 -17.51 -6.32
C MET A 39 -2.67 -16.20 -7.06
N LEU A 40 -3.71 -15.50 -7.55
CA LEU A 40 -3.53 -14.22 -8.22
C LEU A 40 -3.23 -13.15 -7.15
N ALA A 41 -1.97 -12.71 -7.08
CA ALA A 41 -1.58 -11.59 -6.23
C ALA A 41 -2.53 -10.40 -6.50
N PRO A 42 -3.12 -9.78 -5.45
CA PRO A 42 -4.01 -8.65 -5.62
C PRO A 42 -3.28 -7.56 -6.41
N THR A 43 -3.97 -6.95 -7.37
CA THR A 43 -3.36 -5.84 -8.12
C THR A 43 -3.34 -4.64 -7.18
N LEU A 44 -2.14 -4.25 -6.76
CA LEU A 44 -1.92 -3.04 -5.97
C LEU A 44 -2.06 -1.84 -6.92
N ARG A 45 -3.07 -1.02 -6.69
CA ARG A 45 -3.26 0.24 -7.41
C ARG A 45 -2.90 1.38 -6.49
N GLU A 46 -2.04 2.27 -6.98
CA GLU A 46 -1.78 3.54 -6.30
C GLU A 46 -2.86 4.55 -6.67
N GLN A 47 -3.47 5.11 -5.64
CA GLN A 47 -4.42 6.21 -5.74
C GLN A 47 -3.74 7.47 -5.21
N PHE A 48 -3.53 8.45 -6.09
CA PHE A 48 -3.07 9.78 -5.70
C PHE A 48 -4.08 10.44 -4.74
N LEU A 49 -3.57 11.09 -3.69
CA LEU A 49 -4.37 11.80 -2.70
C LEU A 49 -4.16 13.32 -2.75
N GLY A 50 -2.91 13.77 -2.89
CA GLY A 50 -2.59 15.18 -2.87
C GLY A 50 -1.09 15.46 -2.87
N ASN A 51 -0.76 16.75 -2.99
CA ASN A 51 0.62 17.26 -2.99
C ASN A 51 0.80 18.33 -1.91
N ALA A 52 2.00 18.38 -1.34
CA ALA A 52 2.41 19.46 -0.45
C ALA A 52 3.84 19.91 -0.76
N GLU A 53 4.11 21.20 -0.58
CA GLU A 53 5.45 21.77 -0.77
C GLU A 53 6.08 22.08 0.58
N ILE A 54 7.33 21.67 0.78
CA ILE A 54 8.09 22.00 1.99
C ILE A 54 8.53 23.46 1.91
N ARG A 55 8.06 24.28 2.84
CA ARG A 55 8.46 25.68 2.98
C ARG A 55 9.70 25.83 3.84
N GLU A 56 9.71 25.16 4.99
CA GLU A 56 10.78 25.23 5.97
C GLU A 56 10.97 23.88 6.65
N VAL A 57 12.18 23.61 7.17
CA VAL A 57 12.48 22.39 7.91
C VAL A 57 12.98 22.77 9.30
N PHE A 58 12.25 22.32 10.32
CA PHE A 58 12.53 22.57 11.72
C PHE A 58 13.22 21.36 12.33
N ASN A 59 14.17 21.58 13.24
CA ASN A 59 14.77 20.50 14.02
C ASN A 59 14.18 20.52 15.44
N ILE A 60 13.48 19.45 15.83
CA ILE A 60 12.84 19.31 17.13
C ILE A 60 13.57 18.23 17.92
N THR A 61 14.13 18.60 19.08
CA THR A 61 15.04 17.78 19.90
C THR A 61 14.51 16.39 20.29
N LYS A 62 13.18 16.17 20.27
CA LYS A 62 12.53 14.89 20.60
C LYS A 62 11.94 14.12 19.41
N VAL A 63 11.70 14.80 18.30
CA VAL A 63 10.97 14.25 17.14
C VAL A 63 11.89 14.10 15.93
N GLY A 64 13.01 14.82 15.91
CA GLY A 64 13.90 14.94 14.76
C GLY A 64 13.49 16.11 13.86
N LYS A 65 13.82 16.01 12.57
CA LYS A 65 13.42 17.02 11.59
C LYS A 65 11.93 16.92 11.26
N VAL A 66 11.27 18.06 11.21
CA VAL A 66 9.86 18.23 10.84
C VAL A 66 9.78 19.23 9.70
N ALA A 67 9.11 18.87 8.62
CA ALA A 67 8.88 19.75 7.48
C ALA A 67 7.62 20.59 7.73
N GLY A 68 7.77 21.91 7.76
CA GLY A 68 6.67 22.85 7.62
C GLY A 68 6.26 22.92 6.16
N CYS A 69 5.06 22.45 5.86
CA CYS A 69 4.57 22.25 4.50
C CYS A 69 3.27 23.01 4.27
N GLN A 70 3.06 23.41 3.02
CA GLN A 70 1.77 23.90 2.54
C GLN A 70 1.19 22.87 1.58
N VAL A 71 -0.04 22.42 1.82
CA VAL A 71 -0.72 21.50 0.89
C VAL A 71 -1.11 22.29 -0.36
N THR A 72 -0.56 21.91 -1.50
CA THR A 72 -0.78 22.60 -2.78
C THR A 72 -2.01 22.06 -3.51
N ASP A 73 -2.26 20.76 -3.41
CA ASP A 73 -3.37 20.10 -4.09
C ASP A 73 -3.89 18.89 -3.30
N GLY A 74 -5.18 18.59 -3.45
CA GLY A 74 -5.81 17.42 -2.84
C GLY A 74 -5.79 17.41 -1.30
N VAL A 75 -5.47 16.25 -0.74
CA VAL A 75 -5.44 16.00 0.71
C VAL A 75 -4.21 15.19 1.11
N VAL A 76 -3.62 15.55 2.25
CA VAL A 76 -2.55 14.78 2.88
C VAL A 76 -3.09 14.09 4.12
N GLN A 77 -2.87 12.79 4.24
CA GLN A 77 -3.42 11.96 5.32
C GLN A 77 -2.31 11.29 6.13
N ARG A 78 -2.45 11.30 7.46
CA ARG A 78 -1.52 10.61 8.37
C ARG A 78 -1.56 9.10 8.12
N GLY A 79 -0.39 8.47 8.05
CA GLY A 79 -0.24 7.03 7.78
C GLY A 79 -0.39 6.64 6.31
N ALA A 80 -0.65 7.60 5.41
CA ALA A 80 -0.59 7.35 3.98
C ALA A 80 0.85 7.15 3.50
N LYS A 81 1.00 6.56 2.30
CA LYS A 81 2.28 6.47 1.62
C LYS A 81 2.62 7.82 1.00
N VAL A 82 3.91 8.14 1.01
CA VAL A 82 4.40 9.43 0.56
C VAL A 82 5.68 9.28 -0.24
N ARG A 83 5.83 10.12 -1.25
CA ARG A 83 7.07 10.28 -2.03
C ARG A 83 7.59 11.69 -1.82
N LEU A 84 8.88 11.79 -1.53
CA LEU A 84 9.60 13.05 -1.56
C LEU A 84 10.24 13.21 -2.94
N ILE A 85 9.89 14.29 -3.61
CA ILE A 85 10.31 14.63 -4.96
C ILE A 85 11.15 15.90 -4.89
N ARG A 86 12.34 15.86 -5.49
CA ARG A 86 13.24 17.01 -5.64
C ARG A 86 13.67 17.07 -7.10
N ASP A 87 13.54 18.23 -7.73
CA ASP A 87 13.87 18.42 -9.15
C ASP A 87 13.21 17.38 -10.09
N ASN A 88 11.96 17.00 -9.80
CA ASN A 88 11.19 15.96 -10.50
C ASN A 88 11.74 14.52 -10.36
N VAL A 89 12.64 14.28 -9.41
CA VAL A 89 13.16 12.94 -9.09
C VAL A 89 12.67 12.50 -7.71
N VAL A 90 12.21 11.25 -7.61
CA VAL A 90 11.84 10.64 -6.32
C VAL A 90 13.11 10.35 -5.52
N ILE A 91 13.29 11.08 -4.43
CA ILE A 91 14.44 10.94 -3.52
C ILE A 91 14.16 9.90 -2.45
N HIS A 92 12.90 9.80 -2.01
CA HIS A 92 12.50 8.89 -0.96
C HIS A 92 11.05 8.47 -1.12
N GLU A 93 10.75 7.21 -0.81
CA GLU A 93 9.40 6.71 -0.64
C GLU A 93 9.26 6.12 0.76
N GLY A 94 8.20 6.51 1.46
CA GLY A 94 8.02 6.17 2.86
C GLY A 94 6.57 6.28 3.33
N THR A 95 6.40 6.30 4.65
CA THR A 95 5.10 6.46 5.30
C THR A 95 5.12 7.77 6.10
N LEU A 96 4.01 8.51 6.05
CA LEU A 96 3.85 9.72 6.84
C LEU A 96 3.59 9.37 8.31
N SER A 97 4.58 9.60 9.17
CA SER A 97 4.52 9.17 10.58
C SER A 97 3.68 10.14 11.42
N THR A 98 3.89 11.44 11.24
CA THR A 98 3.22 12.49 12.00
C THR A 98 2.67 13.54 11.05
N LEU A 99 1.43 13.94 11.31
CA LEU A 99 0.78 15.06 10.65
C LEU A 99 0.19 15.96 11.75
N LYS A 100 0.71 17.18 11.83
CA LYS A 100 0.29 18.17 12.83
C LYS A 100 -0.15 19.44 12.14
N ARG A 101 -1.21 20.05 12.66
CA ARG A 101 -1.58 21.41 12.30
C ARG A 101 -1.37 22.27 13.53
N PHE A 102 -0.44 23.23 13.44
CA PHE A 102 0.07 23.96 14.59
C PHE A 102 0.60 23.00 15.68
N LYS A 103 -0.15 22.82 16.77
CA LYS A 103 0.22 21.97 17.90
C LYS A 103 -0.58 20.68 17.97
N ASP A 104 -1.63 20.56 17.16
CA ASP A 104 -2.60 19.47 17.25
C ASP A 104 -2.31 18.38 16.21
N GLU A 105 -2.39 17.11 16.62
CA GLU A 105 -2.33 16.00 15.68
C GLU A 105 -3.64 15.86 14.93
N VAL A 106 -3.55 15.79 13.61
CA VAL A 106 -4.70 15.72 12.72
C VAL A 106 -4.60 14.49 11.84
N LYS A 107 -5.76 13.96 11.44
CA LYS A 107 -5.82 12.80 10.54
C LYS A 107 -5.53 13.19 9.10
N GLU A 108 -5.98 14.37 8.69
CA GLU A 108 -5.83 14.86 7.33
C GLU A 108 -5.79 16.38 7.27
N VAL A 109 -5.18 16.91 6.21
CA VAL A 109 -5.06 18.34 5.93
C VAL A 109 -5.36 18.57 4.46
N GLN A 110 -6.20 19.56 4.17
CA GLN A 110 -6.66 19.87 2.81
C GLN A 110 -5.78 20.93 2.14
N ALA A 111 -5.86 21.00 0.80
CA ALA A 111 -5.22 22.03 0.00
C ALA A 111 -5.45 23.45 0.53
N GLY A 112 -4.41 24.28 0.43
CA GLY A 112 -4.39 25.67 0.92
C GLY A 112 -4.06 25.80 2.40
N GLN A 113 -3.94 24.70 3.16
CA GLN A 113 -3.61 24.73 4.58
C GLN A 113 -2.15 24.39 4.85
N GLU A 114 -1.63 24.94 5.95
CA GLU A 114 -0.30 24.64 6.46
C GLU A 114 -0.32 23.50 7.48
N CYS A 115 0.70 22.66 7.44
CA CYS A 115 0.89 21.57 8.38
C CYS A 115 2.37 21.19 8.57
N GLY A 116 2.66 20.62 9.72
CA GLY A 116 3.93 19.99 10.04
C GLY A 116 3.89 18.49 9.74
N MET A 117 4.85 18.02 8.97
CA MET A 117 4.98 16.63 8.55
C MET A 117 6.31 16.03 9.05
N ALA A 118 6.26 14.79 9.51
CA ALA A 118 7.46 13.99 9.76
C ALA A 118 7.34 12.65 9.05
N PHE A 119 8.47 12.16 8.55
CA PHE A 119 8.57 10.88 7.84
C PHE A 119 9.12 9.81 8.76
N GLU A 120 8.72 8.57 8.54
CA GLU A 120 9.28 7.43 9.26
C GLU A 120 10.68 7.11 8.74
N GLY A 121 11.70 7.15 9.62
CA GLY A 121 13.07 6.74 9.28
C GLY A 121 13.80 7.65 8.27
N TYR A 122 13.26 8.82 7.94
CA TYR A 122 13.85 9.72 6.95
C TYR A 122 13.95 11.18 7.45
N GLN A 123 15.11 11.80 7.25
CA GLN A 123 15.41 13.14 7.76
C GLN A 123 16.06 14.10 6.74
N ASP A 124 16.43 13.67 5.52
CA ASP A 124 16.99 14.57 4.50
C ASP A 124 15.89 15.29 3.68
N MET A 125 15.13 16.12 4.37
CA MET A 125 14.15 17.03 3.77
C MET A 125 14.77 18.41 3.57
N ARG A 126 14.41 19.07 2.48
CA ARG A 126 14.84 20.43 2.15
C ARG A 126 13.64 21.30 1.79
N ALA A 127 13.77 22.59 2.04
CA ALA A 127 12.81 23.56 1.52
C ALA A 127 12.80 23.50 -0.01
N GLY A 128 11.61 23.57 -0.60
CA GLY A 128 11.38 23.39 -2.04
C GLY A 128 11.14 21.95 -2.49
N ASP A 129 11.33 20.95 -1.62
CA ASP A 129 10.93 19.59 -1.95
C ASP A 129 9.40 19.48 -2.03
N VAL A 130 8.92 18.62 -2.92
CA VAL A 130 7.49 18.30 -3.08
C VAL A 130 7.20 16.94 -2.47
N ILE A 131 6.12 16.85 -1.70
CA ILE A 131 5.63 15.65 -1.07
C ILE A 131 4.37 15.22 -1.81
N GLU A 132 4.44 14.10 -2.51
CA GLU A 132 3.28 13.44 -3.10
C GLU A 132 2.71 12.42 -2.10
N CYS A 133 1.42 12.52 -1.81
CA CYS A 133 0.70 11.62 -0.92
C CYS A 133 -0.19 10.68 -1.75
N PHE A 134 -0.11 9.39 -1.48
CA PHE A 134 -0.88 8.36 -2.18
C PHE A 134 -1.30 7.21 -1.26
N ARG A 135 -2.32 6.47 -1.68
CA ARG A 135 -2.82 5.27 -1.01
C ARG A 135 -2.62 4.07 -1.91
N VAL A 136 -2.28 2.92 -1.33
CA VAL A 136 -2.24 1.65 -2.06
C VAL A 136 -3.55 0.91 -1.82
N GLU A 137 -4.37 0.81 -2.86
CA GLU A 137 -5.61 0.02 -2.84
C GLU A 137 -5.32 -1.39 -3.36
N ARG A 138 -5.79 -2.41 -2.61
CA ARG A 138 -5.78 -3.79 -3.08
C ARG A 138 -7.05 -4.04 -3.88
N ILE A 139 -6.90 -4.15 -5.20
CA ILE A 139 -8.02 -4.55 -6.05
C ILE A 139 -8.00 -6.07 -6.14
N GLU A 140 -9.01 -6.70 -5.53
CA GLU A 140 -9.27 -8.12 -5.72
C GLU A 140 -9.77 -8.32 -7.15
N ARG A 141 -9.00 -9.06 -7.95
CA ARG A 141 -9.43 -9.43 -9.31
C ARG A 141 -10.60 -10.39 -9.19
N LYS A 142 -11.79 -9.96 -9.57
CA LYS A 142 -12.89 -10.87 -9.91
C LYS A 142 -12.78 -11.21 -11.40
N LEU A 143 -12.62 -12.49 -11.71
CA LEU A 143 -12.78 -12.98 -13.08
C LEU A 143 -14.26 -12.83 -13.48
N ALA A 144 -14.49 -12.26 -14.66
CA ALA A 144 -15.76 -12.37 -15.38
C ALA A 144 -15.91 -13.78 -15.97
#